data_AF-A0A7S2D5X0-F1
#
_entry.id   AF-A0A7S2D5X0-F1
#
_cell.length_a   1.000
_cell.length_b   1.000
_cell.length_c   1.000
_cell.angle_alpha   90.00
_cell.angle_beta   90.00
_cell.angle_gamma   90.00
#
_symmetry.space_group_name_H-M   'P 1'
#
loop_
_entity.id
_entity.type
_entity.pdbx_description
1 polymer ?
#
loop_
_entity_poly.entity_id
_entity_poly.type
_entity_poly.pdbx_seq_one_letter_code
_entity_poly.pdbx_strand_id
1 'polypeptide(L)'
;EMSRQLKTKLELAQRWQARFNELDTKPTIRDANLLLTEAEADGITMPKMDELRQAISQAKGWLEHGRRSQARSTRGVATRSTLEEVWRLYQTGLALPLTIPEVGVLAVQIHEAEEWSRRAEAALADADAFVPEPQEGAGSGG
;
A
#
# COMPACT_ATOMS: atom_id res chain seq x y z
N GLU A 1 48.95 -9.24 -9.44
CA GLU A 1 47.81 -8.38 -9.80
C GLU A 1 46.46 -9.05 -9.62
N MET A 2 46.19 -10.20 -10.26
CA MET A 2 44.90 -10.90 -10.18
C MET A 2 44.48 -11.27 -8.74
N SER A 3 45.43 -11.65 -7.88
CA SER A 3 45.18 -11.95 -6.47
C SER A 3 44.80 -10.73 -5.62
N ARG A 4 45.22 -9.52 -6.02
CA ARG A 4 44.84 -8.27 -5.34
C ARG A 4 43.41 -7.88 -5.72
N GLN A 5 43.07 -7.96 -7.00
CA GLN A 5 41.73 -7.66 -7.51
C GLN A 5 40.65 -8.57 -6.91
N LEU A 6 40.92 -9.87 -6.79
CA LEU A 6 39.99 -10.82 -6.16
C LEU A 6 39.76 -10.51 -4.68
N LYS A 7 40.83 -10.14 -3.94
CA LYS A 7 40.70 -9.73 -2.54
C LYS A 7 39.84 -8.47 -2.39
N THR A 8 40.08 -7.46 -3.23
CA THR A 8 39.28 -6.23 -3.22
C THR A 8 37.81 -6.52 -3.53
N LYS A 9 37.50 -7.34 -4.55
CA LYS A 9 36.12 -7.72 -4.84
C LYS A 9 35.45 -8.48 -3.70
N LEU A 10 36.18 -9.36 -3.02
CA LEU A 10 35.66 -10.10 -1.87
C LEU A 10 35.35 -9.15 -0.69
N GLU A 11 36.24 -8.21 -0.39
CA GLU A 11 36.03 -7.21 0.66
C GLU A 11 34.82 -6.32 0.36
N LEU A 12 34.67 -5.88 -0.88
CA LEU A 12 33.51 -5.11 -1.34
C LEU A 12 32.22 -5.94 -1.20
N ALA A 13 32.22 -7.20 -1.63
CA ALA A 13 31.06 -8.09 -1.51
C ALA A 13 30.66 -8.33 -0.05
N GLN A 14 31.64 -8.49 0.86
CA GLN A 14 31.40 -8.64 2.29
C GLN A 14 30.80 -7.37 2.91
N ARG A 15 31.33 -6.19 2.57
CA ARG A 15 30.80 -4.90 3.03
C ARG A 15 29.36 -4.70 2.55
N TRP A 16 29.10 -4.97 1.28
CA TRP A 16 27.76 -4.90 0.73
C TRP A 16 26.80 -5.86 1.46
N GLN A 17 27.24 -7.09 1.72
CA GLN A 17 26.44 -8.08 2.44
C GLN A 17 26.16 -7.66 3.89
N ALA A 18 27.12 -7.03 4.57
CA ALA A 18 26.92 -6.49 5.90
C ALA A 18 25.85 -5.39 5.90
N ARG A 19 25.96 -4.43 4.97
CA ARG A 19 24.95 -3.37 4.81
C ARG A 19 23.57 -3.92 4.45
N PHE A 20 23.51 -4.96 3.61
CA PHE A 20 22.26 -5.65 3.32
C PHE A 20 21.62 -6.23 4.58
N ASN A 21 22.42 -6.80 5.49
CA ASN A 21 21.92 -7.37 6.74
C ASN A 21 21.57 -6.30 7.79
N GLU A 22 22.12 -5.08 7.67
CA GLU A 22 21.78 -3.92 8.50
C GLU A 22 20.51 -3.21 8.02
N LEU A 23 20.02 -3.51 6.81
CA LEU A 23 18.72 -3.02 6.38
C LEU A 23 17.64 -3.50 7.33
N ASP A 24 16.66 -2.63 7.57
CA ASP A 24 15.46 -3.01 8.29
C ASP A 24 14.81 -4.24 7.62
N THR A 25 14.08 -5.02 8.41
CA THR A 25 13.32 -6.19 7.96
C THR A 25 12.44 -5.90 6.75
N LYS A 26 11.96 -4.65 6.61
CA LYS A 26 11.32 -4.11 5.40
C LYS A 26 11.95 -2.76 5.03
N PRO A 27 13.00 -2.74 4.20
CA PRO A 27 13.63 -1.49 3.81
C PRO A 27 12.70 -0.65 2.94
N THR A 28 12.95 0.65 2.85
CA THR A 28 12.23 1.51 1.91
C THR A 28 12.70 1.22 0.47
N ILE A 29 11.88 1.57 -0.51
CA ILE A 29 12.27 1.52 -1.93
C ILE A 29 13.55 2.35 -2.16
N ARG A 30 13.72 3.48 -1.46
CA ARG A 30 14.89 4.34 -1.59
C ARG A 30 16.17 3.64 -1.11
N ASP A 31 16.14 3.06 0.08
CA ASP A 31 17.30 2.39 0.68
C ASP A 31 17.69 1.15 -0.12
N ALA A 32 16.69 0.40 -0.57
CA ALA A 32 16.87 -0.76 -1.44
C ALA A 32 17.53 -0.37 -2.79
N ASN A 33 17.09 0.72 -3.43
CA ASN A 33 17.73 1.20 -4.66
C ASN A 33 19.15 1.70 -4.40
N LEU A 34 19.38 2.44 -3.31
CA LEU A 34 20.70 2.95 -2.96
C LEU A 34 21.70 1.80 -2.82
N LEU A 35 21.34 0.76 -2.07
CA LEU A 35 22.20 -0.40 -1.86
C LEU A 35 22.49 -1.16 -3.17
N LEU A 36 21.52 -1.25 -4.09
CA LEU A 36 21.75 -1.84 -5.41
C LEU A 36 22.71 -1.00 -6.26
N THR A 37 22.51 0.31 -6.30
CA THR A 37 23.37 1.22 -7.07
C THR A 37 24.81 1.17 -6.58
N GLU A 38 25.04 1.03 -5.28
CA GLU A 38 26.37 0.86 -4.70
C GLU A 38 27.04 -0.45 -5.18
N ALA A 39 26.34 -1.59 -5.12
CA ALA A 39 26.91 -2.84 -5.63
C ALA A 39 27.20 -2.81 -7.13
N GLU A 40 26.34 -2.15 -7.91
CA GLU A 40 26.55 -1.97 -9.35
C GLU A 40 27.77 -1.07 -9.64
N ALA A 41 27.94 0.01 -8.89
CA ALA A 41 29.11 0.88 -8.99
C ALA A 41 30.42 0.16 -8.63
N ASP A 42 30.36 -0.72 -7.63
CA ASP A 42 31.49 -1.55 -7.20
C ASP A 42 31.73 -2.78 -8.10
N GLY A 43 30.86 -3.03 -9.08
CA GLY A 43 30.98 -4.17 -10.01
C GLY A 43 30.87 -5.53 -9.31
N ILE A 44 30.03 -5.59 -8.27
CA ILE A 44 29.73 -6.79 -7.47
C ILE A 44 28.42 -7.39 -7.97
N THR A 45 28.37 -8.71 -8.04
CA THR A 45 27.14 -9.45 -8.31
C THR A 45 26.91 -10.44 -7.19
N MET A 46 25.78 -10.32 -6.51
CA MET A 46 25.35 -11.22 -5.42
C MET A 46 23.91 -11.69 -5.69
N PRO A 47 23.55 -12.95 -5.36
CA PRO A 47 22.18 -13.46 -5.56
C PRO A 47 21.10 -12.60 -4.88
N LYS A 48 21.39 -12.09 -3.67
CA LYS A 48 20.47 -11.21 -2.93
C LYS A 48 20.18 -9.88 -3.63
N MET A 49 21.02 -9.45 -4.59
CA MET A 49 20.72 -8.26 -5.40
C MET A 49 19.52 -8.51 -6.31
N ASP A 50 19.36 -9.71 -6.84
CA ASP A 50 18.24 -10.03 -7.72
C ASP A 50 16.93 -10.10 -6.94
N GLU A 51 16.96 -10.63 -5.71
CA GLU A 51 15.84 -10.58 -4.76
C GLU A 51 15.43 -9.12 -4.47
N LEU A 52 16.41 -8.25 -4.21
CA LEU A 52 16.16 -6.83 -3.93
C LEU A 52 15.61 -6.08 -5.16
N ARG A 53 16.11 -6.39 -6.37
CA ARG A 53 15.58 -5.85 -7.63
C ARG A 53 14.13 -6.27 -7.86
N GLN A 54 13.82 -7.55 -7.61
CA GLN A 54 12.47 -8.07 -7.75
C GLN A 54 11.52 -7.39 -6.76
N ALA A 55 11.93 -7.25 -5.50
CA ALA A 55 11.19 -6.53 -4.46
C ALA A 55 10.86 -5.09 -4.89
N ILE A 56 11.84 -4.35 -5.42
CA ILE A 56 11.65 -2.99 -5.92
C ILE A 56 10.68 -2.97 -7.12
N SER A 57 10.84 -3.91 -8.05
CA SER A 57 9.97 -4.01 -9.22
C SER A 57 8.51 -4.27 -8.83
N GLN A 58 8.27 -5.20 -7.90
CA GLN A 58 6.94 -5.48 -7.35
C GLN A 58 6.35 -4.24 -6.66
N ALA A 59 7.14 -3.55 -5.84
CA ALA A 59 6.71 -2.33 -5.16
C ALA A 59 6.33 -1.21 -6.14
N LYS A 60 7.15 -0.98 -7.17
CA LYS A 60 6.85 -0.01 -8.24
C LYS A 60 5.60 -0.39 -9.03
N GLY A 61 5.44 -1.68 -9.36
CA GLY A 61 4.25 -2.18 -10.04
C GLY A 61 2.98 -2.01 -9.22
N TRP A 62 3.07 -2.24 -7.90
CA TRP A 62 1.96 -2.00 -6.97
C TRP A 62 1.61 -0.51 -6.88
N LEU A 63 2.59 0.39 -6.77
CA LEU A 63 2.37 1.84 -6.77
C LEU A 63 1.69 2.32 -8.04
N GLU A 64 2.14 1.83 -9.20
CA GLU A 64 1.53 2.16 -10.48
C GLU A 64 0.09 1.63 -10.60
N HIS A 65 -0.17 0.44 -10.08
CA HIS A 65 -1.52 -0.10 -9.99
C HIS A 65 -2.42 0.80 -9.12
N GLY A 66 -1.97 1.20 -7.92
CA GLY A 66 -2.70 2.11 -7.04
C GLY A 66 -3.00 3.46 -7.70
N ARG A 67 -2.01 4.07 -8.37
CA ARG A 67 -2.20 5.33 -9.11
C ARG A 67 -3.24 5.22 -10.21
N ARG A 68 -3.22 4.13 -10.99
CA ARG A 68 -4.20 3.92 -12.06
C ARG A 68 -5.63 3.74 -11.52
N SER A 69 -5.78 3.05 -10.39
CA SER A 69 -7.07 2.92 -9.71
C SER A 69 -7.61 4.28 -9.24
N GLN A 70 -6.76 5.12 -8.66
CA GLN A 70 -7.13 6.49 -8.25
C GLN A 70 -7.43 7.42 -9.45
N ALA A 71 -6.63 7.35 -10.51
CA ALA A 71 -6.80 8.20 -11.69
C ALA A 71 -8.14 7.95 -12.40
N ARG A 72 -8.62 6.69 -12.44
CA ARG A 72 -9.96 6.35 -12.98
C ARG A 72 -11.09 7.07 -12.24
N SER A 73 -10.97 7.22 -10.93
CA SER A 73 -11.96 7.92 -10.09
C SER A 73 -12.09 9.42 -10.44
N THR A 74 -10.99 10.05 -10.90
CA THR A 74 -10.94 11.52 -11.13
C THR A 74 -11.41 11.99 -12.51
N ARG A 75 -11.36 11.15 -13.55
CA ARG A 75 -11.64 11.56 -14.95
C ARG A 75 -13.11 11.46 -15.37
N GLY A 76 -14.05 11.36 -14.44
CA GLY A 76 -15.49 11.25 -14.76
C GLY A 76 -15.89 9.93 -15.42
N VAL A 77 -14.97 8.97 -15.56
CA VAL A 77 -15.32 7.57 -15.84
C VAL A 77 -15.80 7.00 -14.51
N ALA A 78 -17.10 6.71 -14.41
CA ALA A 78 -17.82 6.38 -13.18
C ALA A 78 -17.41 5.04 -12.51
N THR A 79 -16.21 4.53 -12.75
CA THR A 79 -15.64 3.41 -11.98
C THR A 79 -14.79 3.99 -10.87
N ARG A 80 -15.45 4.49 -9.81
CA ARG A 80 -14.81 4.63 -8.51
C ARG A 80 -14.40 3.23 -8.05
N SER A 81 -13.19 3.10 -7.51
CA SER A 81 -12.76 1.82 -6.94
C SER A 81 -13.70 1.43 -5.80
N THR A 82 -14.14 0.17 -5.78
CA THR A 82 -14.98 -0.33 -4.71
C THR A 82 -14.17 -0.46 -3.41
N LEU A 83 -14.83 -0.48 -2.26
CA LEU A 83 -14.15 -0.71 -0.98
C LEU A 83 -13.38 -2.04 -0.99
N GLU A 84 -13.94 -3.08 -1.63
CA GLU A 84 -13.28 -4.38 -1.80
C GLU A 84 -11.98 -4.28 -2.62
N GLU A 85 -11.98 -3.51 -3.70
CA GLU A 85 -10.78 -3.28 -4.51
C GLU A 85 -9.68 -2.55 -3.72
N VAL A 86 -10.07 -1.56 -2.90
CA VAL A 86 -9.16 -0.84 -2.00
C VAL A 86 -8.61 -1.79 -0.94
N TRP A 87 -9.44 -2.67 -0.36
CA TRP A 87 -9.01 -3.69 0.60
C TRP A 87 -8.01 -4.68 -0.01
N ARG A 88 -8.26 -5.14 -1.24
CA ARG A 88 -7.34 -6.02 -1.97
C ARG A 88 -6.02 -5.32 -2.26
N LEU A 89 -6.06 -4.04 -2.63
CA LEU A 89 -4.86 -3.24 -2.85
C LEU A 89 -4.06 -3.08 -1.55
N TYR A 90 -4.73 -2.86 -0.43
CA TYR A 90 -4.11 -2.77 0.89
C TYR A 90 -3.43 -4.08 1.30
N GLN A 91 -4.12 -5.23 1.16
CA GLN A 91 -3.54 -6.55 1.47
C GLN A 91 -2.30 -6.86 0.62
N THR A 92 -2.39 -6.62 -0.68
CA THR A 92 -1.24 -6.82 -1.59
C THR A 92 -0.09 -5.88 -1.26
N GLY A 93 -0.37 -4.68 -0.74
CA GLY A 93 0.63 -3.73 -0.25
C GLY A 93 1.32 -4.21 1.02
N LEU A 94 0.58 -4.74 1.99
CA LEU A 94 1.13 -5.32 3.23
C LEU A 94 2.05 -6.52 2.97
N ALA A 95 1.74 -7.31 1.94
CA ALA A 95 2.52 -8.48 1.55
C ALA A 95 3.87 -8.12 0.89
N LEU A 96 4.10 -6.85 0.54
CA LEU A 96 5.35 -6.45 -0.09
C LEU A 96 6.52 -6.54 0.91
N PRO A 97 7.70 -6.96 0.43
CA PRO A 97 8.91 -7.05 1.24
C PRO A 97 9.56 -5.68 1.52
N LEU A 98 8.97 -4.60 1.04
CA LEU A 98 9.45 -3.22 1.22
C LEU A 98 8.41 -2.39 1.98
N THR A 99 8.90 -1.40 2.72
CA THR A 99 8.03 -0.40 3.35
C THR A 99 7.58 0.63 2.31
N ILE A 100 6.25 0.77 2.19
CA ILE A 100 5.60 1.68 1.23
C ILE A 100 4.59 2.55 1.97
N PRO A 101 4.83 3.87 2.10
CA PRO A 101 3.96 4.78 2.86
C PRO A 101 2.50 4.79 2.39
N GLU A 102 2.27 4.62 1.09
CA GLU A 102 0.94 4.61 0.47
C GLU A 102 0.04 3.49 1.00
N VAL A 103 0.61 2.41 1.55
CA VAL A 103 -0.16 1.36 2.24
C VAL A 103 -0.86 1.92 3.50
N GLY A 104 -0.20 2.82 4.23
CA GLY A 104 -0.80 3.51 5.37
C GLY A 104 -1.91 4.46 4.96
N VAL A 105 -1.77 5.13 3.81
CA VAL A 105 -2.83 5.98 3.24
C VAL A 105 -4.08 5.15 2.93
N LEU A 106 -3.91 3.95 2.36
CA LEU A 106 -5.03 3.04 2.10
C LEU A 106 -5.71 2.60 3.40
N ALA A 107 -4.96 2.33 4.47
CA ALA A 107 -5.53 1.97 5.76
C ALA A 107 -6.47 3.07 6.31
N VAL A 108 -6.05 4.33 6.20
CA VAL A 108 -6.88 5.49 6.62
C VAL A 108 -8.14 5.57 5.76
N GLN A 109 -8.03 5.44 4.44
CA GLN A 109 -9.18 5.49 3.53
C GLN A 109 -10.20 4.36 3.78
N ILE A 110 -9.71 3.15 4.06
CA ILE A 110 -10.57 2.01 4.42
C ILE A 110 -11.33 2.32 5.71
N HIS A 111 -10.63 2.81 6.73
CA HIS A 111 -11.25 3.16 8.01
C HIS A 111 -12.32 4.25 7.86
N GLU A 112 -12.03 5.30 7.09
CA GLU A 112 -13.00 6.37 6.82
C GLU A 112 -14.25 5.87 6.07
N ALA A 113 -14.07 4.95 5.12
CA ALA A 113 -15.17 4.36 4.36
C ALA A 113 -16.05 3.46 5.23
N GLU A 114 -15.45 2.65 6.10
CA GLU A 114 -16.15 1.80 7.07
C GLU A 114 -16.94 2.66 8.08
N GLU A 115 -16.31 3.70 8.61
CA GLU A 115 -16.92 4.68 9.50
C GLU A 115 -18.12 5.39 8.85
N TRP A 116 -17.98 5.80 7.60
CA TRP A 116 -19.08 6.41 6.85
C TRP A 116 -20.24 5.43 6.66
N SER A 117 -19.95 4.19 6.27
CA SER A 117 -20.95 3.16 6.00
C SER A 117 -21.77 2.87 7.27
N ARG A 118 -21.09 2.72 8.41
CA ARG A 118 -21.73 2.54 9.72
C ARG A 118 -22.68 3.69 10.08
N ARG A 119 -22.26 4.94 9.83
CA ARG A 119 -23.12 6.12 10.12
C ARG A 119 -24.32 6.19 9.19
N ALA A 120 -24.14 5.85 7.92
CA ALA A 120 -25.24 5.82 6.95
C ALA A 120 -26.27 4.75 7.34
N GLU A 121 -25.82 3.55 7.73
CA GLU A 121 -26.68 2.48 8.22
C GLU A 121 -27.46 2.89 9.48
N ALA A 122 -26.80 3.54 10.45
CA ALA A 122 -27.47 4.05 11.65
C ALA A 122 -28.54 5.09 11.30
N ALA A 123 -28.25 6.03 10.41
CA ALA A 123 -29.20 7.05 9.98
C ALA A 123 -30.42 6.45 9.24
N LEU A 124 -30.21 5.40 8.44
CA LEU A 124 -31.31 4.68 7.79
C LEU A 124 -32.18 3.93 8.80
N ALA A 125 -31.58 3.26 9.79
CA ALA A 125 -32.30 2.59 10.86
C ALA A 125 -33.13 3.57 11.71
N ASP A 126 -32.57 4.75 12.02
CA ASP A 126 -33.28 5.82 12.73
C ASP A 126 -34.46 6.36 11.92
N ALA A 127 -34.31 6.48 10.60
CA ALA A 127 -35.39 6.92 9.71
C ALA A 127 -36.52 5.88 9.61
N ASP A 128 -36.19 4.59 9.56
CA ASP A 128 -37.17 3.50 9.54
C ASP A 128 -37.88 3.33 10.90
N ALA A 129 -37.26 3.74 12.00
CA ALA A 129 -37.87 3.76 13.32
C ALA A 129 -38.90 4.89 13.52
N PHE A 130 -38.95 5.87 12.61
CA PHE A 130 -39.95 6.94 12.64
C PHE A 130 -41.30 6.42 12.13
N VAL A 131 -42.07 5.79 13.02
CA VAL A 131 -43.50 5.54 12.81
C VAL A 131 -44.24 6.85 13.09
N PRO A 132 -44.87 7.51 12.09
CA PRO A 132 -45.72 8.65 12.37
C PRO A 132 -46.90 8.17 13.23
N GLU A 133 -47.06 8.75 14.43
CA GLU A 133 -48.22 8.47 15.28
C GLU A 133 -49.51 8.70 14.47
N PRO A 134 -50.47 7.75 14.48
CA PRO A 134 -51.79 8.01 13.95
C PRO A 134 -52.36 9.19 14.75
N GLN A 135 -52.70 10.26 14.04
CA GLN A 135 -53.43 11.40 14.59
C GLN A 135 -54.82 10.92 15.02
N GLU A 136 -54.93 10.30 16.19
CA GLU A 136 -56.20 10.03 16.84
C GLU A 136 -56.73 11.33 17.44
N GLY A 137 -57.66 11.96 16.72
CA GLY A 137 -58.67 12.79 17.37
C GLY A 137 -59.13 14.05 16.61
N ALA A 138 -60.45 14.13 16.50
CA ALA A 138 -61.31 15.31 16.34
C ALA A 138 -61.81 15.56 14.89
N GLY A 139 -63.09 15.36 14.56
CA GLY A 139 -64.23 15.03 15.41
C GLY A 139 -65.45 14.59 14.61
N SER A 140 -66.19 13.65 15.19
CA SER A 140 -67.63 13.55 14.98
C SER A 140 -68.30 14.80 15.53
N GLY A 141 -69.17 15.44 14.74
CA GLY A 141 -70.10 16.45 15.24
C GLY A 141 -70.63 17.35 14.14
N GLY A 142 -71.84 17.06 13.66
CA GLY A 142 -72.61 17.91 12.74
C GLY A 142 -73.52 17.12 11.81
#